data_AF-A0A8X6GXM2-F1
#
_entry.id   AF-A0A8X6GXM2-F1
#
_cell.length_a   1.000
_cell.length_b   1.000
_cell.length_c   1.000
_cell.angle_alpha   90.00
_cell.angle_beta   90.00
_cell.angle_gamma   90.00
#
_symmetry.space_group_name_H-M   'P 1'
#
loop_
_entity.id
_entity.type
_entity.pdbx_description
1 polymer ?
#
loop_
_entity_poly.entity_id
_entity_poly.type
_entity_poly.pdbx_seq_one_letter_code
_entity_poly.pdbx_strand_id
1 'polypeptide(L)'
;MEFKAHIEKLVGASNWSKWKRQIELLLRHHDVHDVCRDRECPRLPAEASAEAIAAYEKAQKAFVKDYSQAQLILVGNMDDSNAKLTSVSNTANSVWEKLLSVYEQSSLQRLDHLMENFFAVKKNWRMILQAILQSCKGTLAN
;
A
#
# COMPACT_ATOMS: atom_id res chain seq x y z
N MET A 1 -2.52 25.58 -16.37
CA MET A 1 -3.66 25.35 -15.46
C MET A 1 -3.18 24.47 -14.32
N GLU A 2 -3.27 24.91 -13.08
CA GLU A 2 -3.05 24.02 -11.93
C GLU A 2 -4.23 23.05 -11.83
N PHE A 3 -3.97 21.76 -12.04
CA PHE A 3 -4.98 20.73 -11.80
C PHE A 3 -5.20 20.62 -10.29
N LYS A 4 -6.30 21.17 -9.79
CA LYS A 4 -6.67 21.14 -8.37
C LYS A 4 -7.74 20.09 -8.14
N ALA A 5 -7.35 18.82 -8.10
CA ALA A 5 -8.25 17.77 -7.64
C ALA A 5 -8.46 17.91 -6.14
N HIS A 6 -9.71 18.06 -5.71
CA HIS A 6 -10.05 17.88 -4.30
C HIS A 6 -10.01 16.38 -3.98
N ILE A 7 -8.98 15.97 -3.26
CA ILE A 7 -8.84 14.60 -2.74
C ILE A 7 -9.22 14.66 -1.26
N GLU A 8 -10.20 13.85 -0.87
CA GLU A 8 -10.53 13.67 0.54
C GLU A 8 -9.31 13.13 1.28
N LYS A 9 -9.07 13.55 2.52
CA LYS A 9 -7.94 13.02 3.28
C LYS A 9 -8.08 11.51 3.50
N LEU A 10 -6.96 10.79 3.58
CA LEU A 10 -6.95 9.38 3.97
C LEU A 10 -7.45 9.23 5.40
N VAL A 11 -8.56 8.50 5.60
CA VAL A 11 -9.19 8.24 6.91
C VAL A 11 -9.29 6.72 7.10
N GLY A 12 -8.15 6.14 7.43
CA GLY A 12 -8.04 4.70 7.69
C GLY A 12 -8.40 3.83 6.48
N ALA A 13 -8.82 2.60 6.77
CA ALA A 13 -9.14 1.62 5.73
C ALA A 13 -10.45 1.91 4.98
N SER A 14 -11.30 2.80 5.52
CA SER A 14 -12.65 3.03 5.00
C SER A 14 -12.67 3.64 3.59
N ASN A 15 -11.71 4.53 3.31
CA ASN A 15 -11.58 5.20 2.01
C ASN A 15 -10.27 4.88 1.28
N TRP A 16 -9.46 3.93 1.77
CA TRP A 16 -8.15 3.57 1.22
C TRP A 16 -8.18 3.33 -0.30
N SER A 17 -9.06 2.46 -0.80
CA SER A 17 -9.08 2.12 -2.23
C SER A 17 -9.40 3.32 -3.13
N LYS A 18 -10.31 4.20 -2.69
CA LYS A 18 -10.67 5.43 -3.41
C LYS A 18 -9.51 6.42 -3.36
N TRP A 19 -8.95 6.64 -2.18
CA TRP A 19 -7.83 7.55 -1.94
C TRP A 19 -6.59 7.15 -2.75
N LYS A 20 -6.18 5.88 -2.68
CA LYS A 20 -5.04 5.32 -3.41
C LYS A 20 -5.16 5.60 -4.90
N ARG A 21 -6.32 5.32 -5.49
CA ARG A 21 -6.59 5.58 -6.91
C ARG A 21 -6.47 7.07 -7.27
N GLN A 22 -6.99 7.96 -6.44
CA GLN A 22 -6.93 9.40 -6.68
C GLN A 22 -5.48 9.92 -6.58
N ILE A 23 -4.72 9.45 -5.61
CA ILE A 23 -3.31 9.80 -5.44
C ILE A 23 -2.44 9.27 -6.57
N GLU A 24 -2.64 8.02 -7.01
CA GLU A 24 -1.91 7.48 -8.16
C GLU A 24 -2.16 8.30 -9.43
N LEU A 25 -3.40 8.75 -9.65
CA LEU A 25 -3.74 9.63 -10.78
C LEU A 25 -3.07 11.00 -10.66
N LEU A 26 -3.04 11.58 -9.46
CA LEU A 26 -2.40 12.87 -9.21
C LEU A 26 -0.89 12.80 -9.40
N LEU A 27 -0.24 11.75 -8.88
CA LEU A 27 1.19 11.50 -9.07
C LEU A 27 1.54 11.30 -10.55
N ARG A 28 0.70 10.60 -11.32
CA ARG A 28 0.89 10.44 -12.79
C ARG A 28 0.69 11.74 -13.54
N HIS A 29 -0.28 12.57 -13.14
CA HIS A 29 -0.46 13.89 -13.74
C HIS A 29 0.77 14.78 -13.58
N HIS A 30 1.46 14.64 -12.45
CA HIS A 30 2.70 15.36 -12.17
C HIS A 30 3.97 14.65 -12.64
N ASP A 31 3.86 13.47 -13.27
CA ASP A 31 4.98 12.65 -13.74
C ASP A 31 5.99 12.22 -12.65
N VAL A 32 5.49 12.02 -11.42
CA VAL A 32 6.30 11.65 -10.24
C VAL A 32 5.88 10.32 -9.61
N HIS A 33 5.04 9.54 -10.30
CA HIS A 33 4.49 8.28 -9.77
C HIS A 33 5.54 7.18 -9.59
N ASP A 34 6.58 7.17 -10.42
CA ASP A 34 7.69 6.22 -10.33
C ASP A 34 8.61 6.48 -9.13
N VAL A 35 8.63 7.70 -8.58
CA VAL A 35 9.34 8.03 -7.34
C VAL A 35 8.78 7.29 -6.13
N CYS A 36 7.49 6.95 -6.15
CA CYS A 36 6.85 6.13 -5.10
C CYS A 36 7.11 4.62 -5.28
N ARG A 37 7.86 4.25 -6.31
CA ARG A 37 8.31 2.89 -6.60
C ARG A 37 9.84 2.89 -6.54
N ASP A 38 10.51 2.44 -7.59
CA ASP A 38 11.92 2.08 -7.54
C ASP A 38 12.82 3.08 -8.29
N ARG A 39 12.40 4.34 -8.46
CA ARG A 39 13.25 5.34 -9.14
C ARG A 39 14.54 5.54 -8.33
N GLU A 40 15.66 5.13 -8.92
CA GLU A 40 16.97 5.31 -8.31
C GLU A 40 17.41 6.77 -8.31
N CYS A 41 18.07 7.18 -7.22
CA CYS A 41 18.73 8.47 -7.17
C CYS A 41 19.88 8.49 -8.17
N PRO A 42 19.98 9.51 -9.05
CA PRO A 42 21.13 9.67 -9.94
C PRO A 42 22.44 9.56 -9.16
N ARG A 43 23.43 8.86 -9.72
CA ARG A 43 24.78 8.72 -9.15
C ARG A 43 25.80 9.26 -10.13
N LEU A 44 26.80 9.96 -9.60
CA LEU A 44 27.92 10.45 -10.40
C LEU A 44 28.90 9.28 -10.63
N PRO A 45 29.36 9.04 -11.87
CA PRO A 45 30.43 8.07 -12.15
C PRO A 45 31.74 8.47 -11.44
N ALA A 46 32.56 7.48 -11.08
CA ALA A 46 33.83 7.70 -10.38
C ALA A 46 34.83 8.55 -11.18
N GLU A 47 34.79 8.44 -12.52
CA GLU A 47 35.57 9.25 -13.46
C GLU A 47 34.60 9.98 -14.38
N ALA A 48 34.11 11.13 -13.93
CA ALA A 48 33.14 11.93 -14.68
C ALA A 48 33.83 13.09 -15.41
N SER A 49 33.54 13.25 -16.70
CA SER A 49 33.89 14.46 -17.45
C SER A 49 33.11 15.66 -16.90
N ALA A 50 33.58 16.88 -17.20
CA ALA A 50 32.86 18.10 -16.83
C ALA A 50 31.40 18.12 -17.35
N GLU A 51 31.18 17.55 -18.53
CA GLU A 51 29.85 17.38 -19.15
C GLU A 51 28.98 16.38 -18.37
N ALA A 52 29.56 15.27 -17.91
CA ALA A 52 28.87 14.28 -17.09
C ALA A 52 28.51 14.83 -15.69
N ILE A 53 29.36 15.68 -15.11
CA ILE A 53 29.08 16.38 -13.85
C ILE A 53 27.89 17.34 -14.03
N ALA A 54 27.89 18.15 -15.08
CA ALA A 54 26.79 19.08 -15.36
C ALA A 54 25.45 18.35 -15.62
N ALA A 55 25.49 17.22 -16.34
CA ALA A 55 24.32 16.38 -16.55
C ALA A 55 23.81 15.75 -15.24
N TYR A 56 24.73 15.28 -14.39
CA TYR A 56 24.41 14.75 -13.06
C TYR A 56 23.74 15.80 -12.17
N GLU A 57 24.30 16.99 -12.05
CA GLU A 57 23.71 18.05 -11.22
C GLU A 57 22.29 18.42 -11.67
N LYS A 58 22.08 18.48 -12.99
CA LYS A 58 20.76 18.73 -13.57
C LYS A 58 19.77 17.61 -13.22
N ALA A 59 20.19 16.36 -13.39
CA ALA A 59 19.38 15.19 -13.06
C ALA A 59 19.08 15.11 -11.55
N GLN A 60 20.05 15.42 -10.71
CA GLN A 60 19.90 15.43 -9.25
C GLN A 60 18.91 16.50 -8.79
N LYS A 61 18.99 17.73 -9.34
CA LYS A 61 18.02 18.79 -9.04
C LYS A 61 16.60 18.42 -9.46
N ALA A 62 16.45 17.82 -10.65
CA ALA A 62 15.15 17.32 -11.11
C ALA A 62 14.62 16.21 -10.19
N PHE A 63 15.47 15.25 -9.83
CA PHE A 63 15.12 14.16 -8.91
C PHE A 63 14.63 14.70 -7.56
N VAL A 64 15.38 15.62 -6.92
CA VAL A 64 14.99 16.21 -5.64
C VAL A 64 13.65 16.95 -5.74
N LYS A 65 13.41 17.66 -6.84
CA LYS A 65 12.14 18.36 -7.08
C LYS A 65 10.98 17.37 -7.20
N ASP A 66 11.10 16.37 -8.07
CA ASP A 66 10.07 15.36 -8.30
C ASP A 66 9.74 14.60 -7.01
N TYR A 67 10.78 14.31 -6.24
CA TYR A 67 10.67 13.65 -4.95
C TYR A 67 9.95 14.48 -3.90
N SER A 68 10.33 15.74 -3.75
CA SER A 68 9.66 16.67 -2.84
C SER A 68 8.19 16.82 -3.23
N GLN A 69 7.90 16.88 -4.52
CA GLN A 69 6.55 16.97 -5.05
C GLN A 69 5.71 15.72 -4.72
N ALA A 70 6.25 14.52 -4.93
CA ALA A 70 5.58 13.28 -4.56
C ALA A 70 5.30 13.21 -3.05
N GLN A 71 6.29 13.58 -2.22
CA GLN A 71 6.13 13.57 -0.77
C GLN A 71 5.07 14.58 -0.30
N LEU A 72 5.04 15.79 -0.89
CA LEU A 72 4.00 16.79 -0.62
C LEU A 72 2.61 16.30 -1.02
N ILE A 73 2.48 15.62 -2.16
CA ILE A 73 1.22 15.02 -2.59
C ILE A 73 0.75 13.96 -1.58
N LEU A 74 1.64 13.09 -1.12
CA LEU A 74 1.29 12.05 -0.15
C LEU A 74 0.90 12.66 1.21
N VAL A 75 1.80 13.45 1.82
CA VAL A 75 1.62 14.01 3.17
C VAL A 75 0.51 15.05 3.22
N GLY A 76 0.34 15.85 2.15
CA GLY A 76 -0.72 16.86 2.09
C GLY A 76 -2.13 16.26 2.02
N ASN A 77 -2.27 15.01 1.60
CA ASN A 77 -3.55 14.35 1.41
C ASN A 77 -3.86 13.27 2.46
N MET A 78 -3.10 13.20 3.55
CA MET A 78 -3.38 12.29 4.66
C MET A 78 -3.89 13.05 5.90
N ASP A 79 -4.59 12.33 6.78
CA ASP A 79 -4.97 12.84 8.10
C ASP A 79 -3.78 12.81 9.08
N ASP A 80 -3.96 13.41 10.25
CA ASP A 80 -2.90 13.53 11.25
C ASP A 80 -2.44 12.17 11.79
N SER A 81 -3.33 11.17 11.79
CA SER A 81 -3.01 9.82 12.22
C SER A 81 -2.05 9.15 11.24
N ASN A 82 -2.34 9.23 9.95
CA ASN A 82 -1.48 8.70 8.89
C ASN A 82 -0.17 9.49 8.74
N ALA A 83 -0.20 10.81 8.95
CA ALA A 83 1.00 11.64 8.99
C ALA A 83 1.95 11.19 10.11
N LYS A 84 1.42 10.90 11.31
CA LYS A 84 2.21 10.33 12.41
C LYS A 84 2.74 8.94 12.08
N LEU A 85 1.92 8.07 11.49
CA LEU A 85 2.29 6.71 11.11
C LEU A 85 3.45 6.67 10.09
N THR A 86 3.53 7.65 9.21
CA THR A 86 4.55 7.76 8.16
C THR A 86 5.70 8.71 8.51
N SER A 87 5.71 9.28 9.72
CA SER A 87 6.69 10.28 10.14
C SER A 87 8.16 9.79 10.14
N VAL A 88 8.37 8.49 10.29
CA VAL A 88 9.69 7.85 10.25
C VAL A 88 10.17 7.53 8.82
N SER A 89 9.25 7.61 7.85
CA SER A 89 9.51 7.33 6.45
C SER A 89 9.99 8.61 5.75
N ASN A 90 11.32 8.72 5.60
CA ASN A 90 11.95 9.90 5.01
C ASN A 90 11.85 9.95 3.47
N THR A 91 11.31 8.90 2.86
CA THR A 91 11.25 8.74 1.41
C THR A 91 9.82 8.59 0.90
N ALA A 92 9.49 9.18 -0.25
CA ALA A 92 8.15 9.02 -0.85
C ALA A 92 7.79 7.54 -1.07
N ASN A 93 8.76 6.73 -1.50
CA ASN A 93 8.61 5.27 -1.58
C ASN A 93 8.34 4.65 -0.19
N SER A 94 9.17 4.90 0.84
CA SER A 94 8.93 4.32 2.18
C SER A 94 7.62 4.76 2.82
N VAL A 95 7.13 5.97 2.51
CA VAL A 95 5.78 6.41 2.90
C VAL A 95 4.73 5.55 2.18
N TRP A 96 4.87 5.38 0.88
CA TRP A 96 3.96 4.58 0.06
C TRP A 96 3.92 3.10 0.48
N GLU A 97 5.07 2.46 0.62
CA GLU A 97 5.20 1.08 1.12
C GLU A 97 4.61 0.90 2.51
N LYS A 98 4.83 1.87 3.41
CA LYS A 98 4.27 1.81 4.76
C LYS A 98 2.74 1.81 4.71
N LEU A 99 2.14 2.64 3.88
CA LEU A 99 0.69 2.69 3.68
C LEU A 99 0.17 1.39 3.07
N LEU A 100 0.84 0.84 2.04
CA LEU A 100 0.49 -0.46 1.44
C LEU A 100 0.53 -1.58 2.49
N SER A 101 1.57 -1.63 3.32
CA SER A 101 1.68 -2.61 4.40
C SER A 101 0.53 -2.50 5.40
N VAL A 102 0.15 -1.29 5.80
CA VAL A 102 -0.94 -1.08 6.77
C VAL A 102 -2.31 -1.46 6.19
N TYR A 103 -2.62 -1.04 4.95
CA TYR A 103 -3.97 -1.14 4.41
C TYR A 103 -4.22 -2.36 3.52
N GLU A 104 -3.18 -2.89 2.85
CA GLU A 104 -3.32 -4.01 1.92
C GLU A 104 -2.85 -5.33 2.54
N GLN A 105 -1.79 -5.31 3.35
CA GLN A 105 -1.27 -6.52 4.02
C GLN A 105 -2.23 -7.01 5.12
N SER A 106 -2.87 -6.10 5.85
CA SER A 106 -3.92 -6.45 6.82
C SER A 106 -5.17 -7.03 6.15
N SER A 107 -5.47 -6.64 4.91
CA SER A 107 -6.60 -7.16 4.14
C SER A 107 -6.39 -8.61 3.70
N LEU A 108 -5.16 -8.99 3.33
CA LEU A 108 -4.80 -10.37 2.98
C LEU A 108 -4.89 -11.29 4.20
N GLN A 109 -4.28 -10.91 5.32
CA GLN A 109 -4.35 -11.69 6.57
C GLN A 109 -5.79 -11.88 7.05
N ARG A 110 -6.63 -10.85 6.90
CA ARG A 110 -8.05 -10.94 7.28
C ARG A 110 -8.83 -11.87 6.34
N LEU A 111 -8.46 -11.94 5.06
CA LEU A 111 -9.03 -12.88 4.10
C LEU A 111 -8.59 -14.32 4.40
N ASP A 112 -7.31 -14.53 4.72
CA ASP A 112 -6.79 -15.84 5.14
C ASP A 112 -7.51 -16.36 6.38
N HIS A 113 -7.66 -15.51 7.40
CA HIS A 113 -8.40 -15.87 8.60
C HIS A 113 -9.89 -16.16 8.32
N LEU A 114 -10.51 -15.42 7.38
CA LEU A 114 -11.88 -15.70 6.94
C LEU A 114 -11.98 -17.07 6.26
N MET A 115 -11.02 -17.41 5.40
CA MET A 115 -10.94 -18.71 4.74
C MET A 115 -10.77 -19.84 5.76
N GLU A 116 -9.85 -19.68 6.72
CA GLU A 116 -9.65 -20.65 7.81
C GLU A 116 -10.94 -20.89 8.61
N ASN A 117 -11.64 -19.82 9.01
CA ASN A 117 -12.90 -19.91 9.73
C ASN A 117 -14.00 -20.60 8.89
N PHE A 118 -14.09 -20.26 7.61
CA PHE A 118 -15.03 -20.89 6.69
C PHE A 118 -14.78 -22.41 6.57
N PHE A 119 -13.52 -22.82 6.44
CA PHE A 119 -13.15 -24.23 6.39
C PHE A 119 -13.33 -24.95 7.73
N ALA A 120 -13.09 -24.27 8.85
CA ALA A 120 -13.33 -24.81 10.19
C ALA A 120 -14.81 -25.09 10.44
N VAL A 121 -15.71 -24.16 10.08
CA VAL A 121 -17.16 -24.39 10.10
C VAL A 121 -17.54 -25.55 9.20
N LYS A 122 -16.90 -25.67 8.02
CA LYS A 122 -17.13 -26.79 7.09
C LYS A 122 -16.76 -28.16 7.69
N LYS A 123 -15.69 -28.21 8.48
CA LYS A 123 -15.24 -29.43 9.16
C LYS A 123 -16.18 -29.82 10.30
N ASN A 124 -16.68 -28.83 11.05
CA ASN A 124 -17.58 -29.06 12.19
C ASN A 124 -18.93 -29.67 11.77
N TRP A 125 -19.57 -29.20 10.70
CA TRP A 125 -20.87 -29.79 10.30
C TRP A 125 -20.73 -31.24 9.84
N ARG A 126 -19.61 -31.60 9.20
CA ARG A 126 -19.34 -32.99 8.79
C ARG A 126 -19.19 -33.90 10.00
N MET A 127 -18.46 -33.46 11.02
CA MET A 127 -18.30 -34.21 12.26
C MET A 127 -19.62 -34.39 13.01
N ILE A 128 -20.43 -33.33 13.10
CA ILE A 128 -21.74 -33.38 13.75
C ILE A 128 -22.69 -34.34 13.02
N LEU A 129 -22.76 -34.30 11.69
CA LEU A 129 -23.57 -35.24 10.92
C LEU A 129 -23.09 -36.69 11.06
N GLN A 130 -21.78 -36.93 11.09
CA GLN A 130 -21.23 -38.27 11.34
C GLN A 130 -21.58 -38.79 12.72
N ALA A 131 -21.48 -37.95 13.75
CA ALA A 131 -21.83 -38.31 15.12
C ALA A 131 -23.33 -38.64 15.26
N ILE A 132 -24.20 -37.86 14.61
CA ILE A 132 -25.65 -38.13 14.56
C ILE A 132 -25.93 -39.45 13.83
N LEU A 133 -25.30 -39.68 12.67
CA LEU A 133 -25.45 -40.93 11.91
C LEU A 133 -24.97 -42.16 12.71
N GLN A 134 -23.86 -42.05 13.44
CA GLN A 134 -23.36 -43.13 14.30
C GLN A 134 -24.30 -43.38 15.49
N SER A 135 -24.82 -42.33 16.13
CA SER A 135 -25.81 -42.45 17.21
C SER A 135 -27.09 -43.13 16.71
N CYS A 136 -27.64 -42.72 15.56
CA CYS A 136 -28.84 -43.33 14.99
C CYS A 136 -28.63 -44.82 14.63
N LYS A 137 -27.44 -45.20 14.15
CA LYS A 137 -27.11 -46.61 13.87
C LYS A 137 -26.98 -47.45 15.14
N GLY A 138 -26.48 -46.88 16.24
CA GLY A 138 -26.39 -47.55 17.53
C GLY A 138 -27.76 -47.83 18.17
N THR A 139 -28.74 -46.95 17.98
CA THR A 139 -30.10 -47.12 18.51
C THR A 139 -30.94 -48.13 17.73
N LEU A 140 -30.59 -48.42 16.47
CA LEU A 140 -31.28 -49.40 15.61
C LEU A 140 -30.71 -50.83 15.72
N ALA A 141 -29.61 -51.01 16.45
CA ALA A 141 -28.91 -52.29 16.61
C ALA A 141 -29.14 -52.95 17.99
N ASN A 142 -29.96 -52.34 18.85
CA ASN A 142 -30.49 -52.89 20.10
C ASN A 142 -31.99 -53.15 19.95
#